data_AF-A0A3E2NUI9-F1
#
_entry.id   AF-A0A3E2NUI9-F1
#
_cell.length_a   1.000
_cell.length_b   1.000
_cell.length_c   1.000
_cell.angle_alpha   90.00
_cell.angle_beta   90.00
_cell.angle_gamma   90.00
#
_symmetry.space_group_name_H-M   'P 1'
#
loop_
_entity.id
_entity.type
_entity.pdbx_description
1 polymer ?
#
loop_
_entity_poly.entity_id
_entity_poly.type
_entity_poly.pdbx_seq_one_letter_code
_entity_poly.pdbx_strand_id
1 'polypeptide(L)'
;MAPIKMHPYGKLGHDSGVVAYAFDKTSILLVFRDDHYYLYNSDKPGLQHVKKMIALAKKGEGLSTYISQHEDVRNNYKDRWTKSDFAEDLL
;
A
#
# COMPACT_ATOMS: atom_id res chain seq x y z
N MET A 1 -5.76 10.39 17.48
CA MET A 1 -5.83 9.87 16.10
C MET A 1 -6.61 8.56 16.13
N ALA A 2 -7.56 8.34 15.23
CA ALA A 2 -8.20 7.04 15.12
C ALA A 2 -7.18 6.03 14.55
N PRO A 3 -7.17 4.77 15.01
CA PRO A 3 -6.28 3.76 14.47
C PRO A 3 -6.56 3.55 12.97
N ILE A 4 -5.50 3.43 12.18
CA ILE A 4 -5.61 3.12 10.75
C ILE A 4 -6.23 1.72 10.62
N LYS A 5 -7.40 1.62 9.99
CA LYS A 5 -8.08 0.33 9.78
C LYS A 5 -7.48 -0.39 8.58
N MET A 6 -6.72 -1.45 8.85
CA MET A 6 -6.14 -2.32 7.83
C MET A 6 -7.17 -3.34 7.31
N HIS A 7 -7.09 -3.63 6.01
CA HIS A 7 -7.90 -4.62 5.30
C HIS A 7 -6.95 -5.65 4.68
N PRO A 8 -7.24 -6.97 4.80
CA PRO A 8 -6.45 -7.99 4.11
C PRO A 8 -6.61 -7.84 2.60
N TYR A 9 -5.54 -8.11 1.85
CA TYR A 9 -5.56 -8.02 0.39
C TYR A 9 -5.70 -9.42 -0.24
N GLY A 10 -6.66 -9.57 -1.16
CA GLY A 10 -6.88 -10.80 -1.91
C GLY A 10 -7.36 -11.98 -1.06
N LYS A 11 -7.33 -13.18 -1.66
CA LYS A 11 -7.59 -14.46 -0.99
C LYS A 11 -6.27 -15.15 -0.62
N LEU A 12 -6.29 -15.94 0.46
CA LEU A 12 -5.18 -16.82 0.84
C LEU A 12 -4.76 -17.69 -0.35
N GLY A 13 -3.47 -17.67 -0.71
CA GLY A 13 -2.88 -18.47 -1.80
C GLY A 13 -2.61 -17.72 -3.11
N HIS A 14 -3.03 -16.45 -3.25
CA HIS A 14 -2.62 -15.63 -4.40
C HIS A 14 -1.19 -15.13 -4.22
N ASP A 15 -0.34 -15.26 -5.23
CA ASP A 15 1.09 -14.91 -5.17
C ASP A 15 1.39 -13.40 -5.26
N SER A 16 0.54 -12.61 -4.61
CA SER A 16 0.71 -11.17 -4.51
C SER A 16 1.70 -10.80 -3.42
N GLY A 17 2.65 -9.92 -3.75
CA GLY A 17 3.56 -9.34 -2.77
C GLY A 17 2.87 -8.42 -1.74
N VAL A 18 1.64 -7.97 -2.00
CA VAL A 18 0.84 -7.14 -1.07
C VAL A 18 -0.02 -8.04 -0.20
N VAL A 19 -0.03 -7.80 1.12
CA VAL A 19 -0.77 -8.61 2.10
C VAL A 19 -1.92 -7.86 2.77
N ALA A 20 -1.79 -6.55 2.93
CA ALA A 20 -2.83 -5.72 3.53
C ALA A 20 -2.76 -4.28 3.02
N TYR A 21 -3.85 -3.54 3.21
CA TYR A 21 -3.92 -2.13 2.84
C TYR A 21 -4.84 -1.33 3.75
N ALA A 22 -4.59 -0.03 3.83
CA ALA A 22 -5.52 0.97 4.34
C ALA A 22 -5.56 2.16 3.39
N PHE A 23 -6.65 2.89 3.35
CA PHE A 23 -6.78 4.03 2.44
C PHE A 23 -7.69 5.11 3.01
N ASP A 24 -7.51 6.32 2.49
CA ASP A 24 -8.44 7.43 2.63
C ASP A 24 -8.81 7.97 1.22
N LYS A 25 -9.27 9.23 1.13
CA LYS A 25 -9.69 9.83 -0.15
C LYS A 25 -8.51 10.11 -1.10
N THR A 26 -7.31 10.26 -0.58
CA THR A 26 -6.13 10.77 -1.28
C THR A 26 -4.89 9.91 -1.12
N SER A 27 -4.94 8.90 -0.25
CA SER A 27 -3.78 8.07 0.08
C SER A 27 -4.15 6.59 0.21
N ILE A 28 -3.16 5.74 -0.03
CA ILE A 28 -3.21 4.30 0.25
C ILE A 28 -1.89 3.87 0.89
N LEU A 29 -2.01 3.18 2.02
CA LEU A 29 -0.93 2.50 2.73
C LEU A 29 -0.98 1.02 2.36
N LEU A 30 0.12 0.48 1.85
CA LEU A 30 0.26 -0.93 1.49
C LEU A 30 1.24 -1.63 2.43
N VAL A 31 0.92 -2.85 2.81
CA VAL A 31 1.83 -3.75 3.52
C VAL A 31 2.25 -4.84 2.57
N PHE A 32 3.56 -5.06 2.45
CA PHE A 32 4.14 -6.11 1.63
C PHE A 32 4.60 -7.30 2.50
N ARG A 33 4.80 -8.45 1.84
CA ARG A 33 5.20 -9.71 2.51
C ARG A 33 6.52 -9.63 3.28
N ASP A 34 7.37 -8.67 2.96
CA ASP A 34 8.66 -8.41 3.59
C ASP A 34 8.55 -7.42 4.77
N ASP A 35 7.37 -7.30 5.38
CA ASP A 35 7.07 -6.43 6.52
C ASP A 35 7.33 -4.94 6.27
N HIS A 36 7.32 -4.52 5.00
CA HIS A 36 7.44 -3.12 4.61
C HIS A 36 6.08 -2.46 4.38
N TYR A 37 6.02 -1.20 4.78
CA TYR A 37 4.87 -0.31 4.63
C TYR A 37 5.21 0.73 3.58
N TYR A 38 4.33 0.94 2.61
CA TYR A 38 4.50 1.95 1.56
C TYR A 38 3.29 2.87 1.51
N LEU A 39 3.52 4.17 1.66
CA LEU A 39 2.49 5.19 1.50
C LEU A 39 2.55 5.77 0.10
N TYR A 40 1.44 5.68 -0.62
CA TYR A 40 1.20 6.39 -1.86
C TYR A 40 0.13 7.46 -1.60
N ASN A 41 0.33 8.69 -2.08
CA ASN A 41 -0.59 9.81 -1.86
C ASN A 41 -0.83 10.63 -3.15
N SER A 42 -1.60 11.71 -3.02
CA SER A 42 -1.94 12.61 -4.12
C SER A 42 -0.74 13.29 -4.77
N ASP A 43 0.40 13.34 -4.10
CA ASP A 43 1.63 13.99 -4.57
C ASP A 43 2.57 12.96 -5.22
N LYS A 44 2.68 11.77 -4.62
CA LYS A 44 3.53 10.66 -5.07
C LYS A 44 2.76 9.34 -5.02
N PRO A 45 2.32 8.80 -6.17
CA PRO A 45 2.69 9.14 -7.55
C PRO A 45 1.73 10.13 -8.21
N GLY A 46 0.71 10.60 -7.48
CA GLY A 46 -0.39 11.36 -8.05
C GLY A 46 -1.74 10.72 -7.73
N LEU A 47 -2.76 11.58 -7.59
CA LEU A 47 -4.11 11.16 -7.21
C LEU A 47 -4.74 10.15 -8.18
N GLN A 48 -4.41 10.21 -9.48
CA GLN A 48 -4.93 9.27 -10.47
C GLN A 48 -4.47 7.84 -10.19
N HIS A 49 -3.17 7.64 -9.94
CA HIS A 49 -2.62 6.34 -9.59
C HIS A 49 -3.17 5.85 -8.26
N VAL A 50 -3.25 6.71 -7.25
CA VAL A 50 -3.81 6.33 -5.93
C VAL A 50 -5.25 5.85 -6.06
N LYS A 51 -6.11 6.57 -6.80
CA LYS A 51 -7.50 6.13 -7.04
C LYS A 51 -7.56 4.78 -7.73
N LYS A 52 -6.68 4.52 -8.71
CA LYS A 52 -6.59 3.23 -9.40
C LYS A 52 -6.13 2.12 -8.44
N MET A 53 -5.11 2.37 -7.62
CA MET A 53 -4.64 1.43 -6.60
C MET A 53 -5.74 1.08 -5.60
N ILE A 54 -6.47 2.07 -5.08
CA ILE A 54 -7.60 1.84 -4.17
C ILE A 54 -8.67 0.97 -4.83
N ALA A 55 -8.98 1.19 -6.11
CA ALA A 55 -9.94 0.38 -6.84
C ALA A 55 -9.49 -1.09 -6.96
N LEU A 56 -8.21 -1.32 -7.29
CA LEU A 56 -7.62 -2.67 -7.38
C LEU A 56 -7.52 -3.34 -6.00
N ALA A 57 -7.16 -2.59 -4.97
CA ALA A 57 -7.12 -3.04 -3.58
C ALA A 57 -8.49 -3.55 -3.11
N LYS A 58 -9.54 -2.77 -3.36
CA LYS A 58 -10.93 -3.14 -3.06
C LYS A 58 -11.40 -4.36 -3.86
N LYS A 59 -10.94 -4.51 -5.11
CA LYS A 59 -11.22 -5.67 -5.95
C LYS A 59 -10.50 -6.93 -5.43
N GLY A 60 -9.36 -6.75 -4.77
CA GLY A 60 -8.52 -7.83 -4.25
C GLY A 60 -7.65 -8.52 -5.31
N GLU A 61 -7.46 -7.90 -6.48
CA GLU A 61 -6.66 -8.44 -7.57
C GLU A 61 -6.04 -7.34 -8.45
N GLY A 62 -4.92 -7.67 -9.10
CA GLY A 62 -4.23 -6.79 -10.05
C GLY A 62 -3.40 -5.65 -9.46
N LEU A 63 -3.47 -5.38 -8.14
CA LEU A 63 -2.72 -4.29 -7.51
C LEU A 63 -1.20 -4.45 -7.64
N SER A 64 -0.65 -5.61 -7.26
CA SER A 64 0.80 -5.85 -7.37
C SER A 64 1.29 -5.77 -8.80
N THR A 65 0.54 -6.33 -9.75
CA THR A 65 0.84 -6.26 -11.18
C THR A 65 0.83 -4.82 -11.69
N TYR A 66 -0.17 -4.04 -11.28
CA TYR A 66 -0.24 -2.63 -11.64
C TYR A 66 0.97 -1.85 -11.14
N ILE A 67 1.36 -2.05 -9.87
CA ILE A 67 2.55 -1.39 -9.28
C ILE A 67 3.82 -1.81 -10.00
N SER A 68 3.98 -3.09 -10.34
CA SER A 68 5.21 -3.57 -10.98
C SER A 68 5.35 -3.14 -12.44
N GLN A 69 4.24 -2.94 -13.16
CA GLN A 69 4.22 -2.55 -14.57
C GLN A 69 4.30 -1.03 -14.81
N HIS A 70 4.08 -0.21 -13.79
CA HIS A 70 4.12 1.25 -13.89
C HIS A 70 5.37 1.77 -13.18
N GLU A 71 6.43 2.12 -13.94
CA GLU A 71 7.70 2.61 -13.37
C GLU A 71 7.53 3.92 -12.60
N ASP A 72 6.66 4.80 -13.10
CA ASP A 72 6.21 6.06 -12.50
C ASP A 72 5.42 5.88 -11.19
N VAL A 73 5.03 4.64 -10.89
CA VAL A 73 4.39 4.23 -9.64
C VAL A 73 5.36 3.51 -8.72
N ARG A 74 6.03 2.46 -9.21
CA ARG A 74 6.79 1.48 -8.41
C ARG A 74 7.73 2.15 -7.39
N ASN A 75 8.51 3.13 -7.84
CA ASN A 75 9.52 3.81 -7.05
C ASN A 75 9.10 5.22 -6.59
N ASN A 76 7.86 5.62 -6.87
CA ASN A 76 7.35 6.98 -6.61
C ASN A 76 6.30 6.95 -5.48
N TYR A 77 6.68 6.37 -4.35
CA TYR A 77 5.92 6.40 -3.12
C TYR A 77 6.28 7.67 -2.32
N LYS A 78 5.36 8.08 -1.43
CA LYS A 78 5.54 9.24 -0.56
C LYS A 78 6.51 8.96 0.58
N ASP A 79 6.34 7.84 1.27
CA ASP A 79 7.14 7.38 2.41
C ASP A 79 7.13 5.85 2.49
N ARG A 80 8.09 5.29 3.22
CA ARG A 80 8.22 3.85 3.49
C ARG A 80 8.70 3.64 4.92
N TRP A 81 8.19 2.59 5.56
CA TRP A 81 8.63 2.12 6.87
C TRP A 81 8.79 0.60 6.89
N THR A 82 9.43 0.12 7.93
CA THR A 82 9.51 -1.27 8.36
C THR A 82 8.73 -1.42 9.66
N LYS A 83 8.41 -2.67 10.04
CA LYS A 83 7.80 -2.93 11.34
C LYS A 83 8.69 -2.47 12.51
N SER A 84 10.02 -2.51 12.37
CA SER A 84 10.97 -2.04 13.38
C SER A 84 10.92 -0.53 13.59
N ASP A 85 10.61 0.27 12.55
CA ASP A 85 10.50 1.73 12.68
C ASP A 85 9.35 2.14 13.63
N PHE A 86 8.38 1.26 13.86
CA PHE A 86 7.29 1.48 14.83
C PHE A 86 7.56 0.84 16.20
N ALA A 87 8.60 0.00 16.31
CA ALA A 87 8.96 -0.68 17.55
C ALA A 87 9.87 0.18 18.44
N GLU A 88 10.59 1.16 17.87
CA GLU A 88 11.45 2.07 18.64
C GLU A 88 10.68 3.14 19.44
N ASP A 89 9.41 3.40 19.11
CA ASP A 89 8.54 4.32 19.87
C ASP A 89 7.97 3.71 21.18
N LEU A 90 8.39 2.49 21.53
CA LEU A 90 7.92 1.73 22.71
C LEU A 90 9.02 1.40 23.73
N LEU A 91 10.21 2.02 23.61
CA LEU A 91 11.32 1.99 24.58
C LEU A 91 11.66 3.41 25.05
#